data_AF-A0A815J1Y0-F1
#
_entry.id   AF-A0A815J1Y0-F1
#
_cell.length_a   1.000
_cell.length_b   1.000
_cell.length_c   1.000
_cell.angle_alpha   90.00
_cell.angle_beta   90.00
_cell.angle_gamma   90.00
#
_symmetry.space_group_name_H-M   'P 1'
#
loop_
_entity.id
_entity.type
_entity.pdbx_description
1 polymer ?
#
loop_
_entity_poly.entity_id
_entity_poly.type
_entity_poly.pdbx_seq_one_letter_code
_entity_poly.pdbx_strand_id
1 'polypeptide(L)'
;MRICLGFFSRAPNVDLLTGNDNLLTIDTPSNWTFFFMRPQQLFLCMQDGTHLVTKIRNRLLSETTTLNINNDHVDINHLLHLIQNQPKLDHNLVRSDIFPHDKQNYSSCLKITSDDVLILLKQMNNKATYIYLYLLKLIILTYVKSDTEILSRLFFGWGVTFAYRIWWNSIRINKNLSQTEKDNSFITRAAWLSSEINIHTLTFIIILVSKGRLPSYALNCHLFSSQPCESTFRSARSLSGSLSSITTFSVSQFINKIGKISILNQIKSIQESSNNEYSLKFPRHHKNRRDESHASTNIQNVPTITIQHIEKIIIKAYNKAVIIMNNLLITEILKESNLNDIHKLSSFVFHKLDKRSTVDYSIINNFDAYDSLDDDDDDNTVNEPSNIDLLEYIEESPDEHENEEYNLTTSKQTFFGMKIYEKINSTKINIYFKIIINNKYYYMHKQTPARLLTVNKNHLSSDRRFRVKQTSKQH
;
A
#
# COMPACT_ATOMS: atom_id res chain seq x y z
N MET A 1 -21.34 10.19 -10.84
CA MET A 1 -21.46 10.03 -9.37
C MET A 1 -22.07 8.71 -8.90
N ARG A 2 -23.00 8.06 -9.63
CA ARG A 2 -23.63 6.77 -9.21
C ARG A 2 -22.79 5.50 -9.36
N ILE A 3 -21.57 5.58 -9.91
CA ILE A 3 -20.80 4.41 -10.38
C ILE A 3 -19.82 3.87 -9.32
N CYS A 4 -19.32 4.70 -8.39
CA CYS A 4 -18.31 4.26 -7.42
C CYS A 4 -18.88 3.43 -6.24
N LEU A 5 -20.19 3.47 -6.00
CA LEU A 5 -20.88 2.60 -5.04
C LEU A 5 -21.49 1.36 -5.72
N GLY A 6 -20.98 0.95 -6.89
CA GLY A 6 -21.44 -0.24 -7.62
C GLY A 6 -21.51 -1.51 -6.75
N PHE A 7 -20.71 -1.56 -5.68
CA PHE A 7 -20.75 -2.62 -4.67
C PHE A 7 -22.09 -2.77 -3.93
N PHE A 8 -22.84 -1.67 -3.75
CA PHE A 8 -24.14 -1.66 -3.07
C PHE A 8 -25.33 -1.48 -4.02
N SER A 9 -25.06 -1.20 -5.31
CA SER A 9 -26.08 -0.88 -6.33
C SER A 9 -27.14 -1.95 -6.60
N ARG A 10 -26.95 -3.17 -6.07
CA ARG A 10 -27.88 -4.31 -6.23
C ARG A 10 -28.44 -4.86 -4.91
N ALA A 11 -28.18 -4.21 -3.78
CA ALA A 11 -28.77 -4.67 -2.52
C ALA A 11 -30.29 -4.39 -2.56
N PRO A 12 -31.17 -5.40 -2.42
CA PRO A 12 -32.62 -5.25 -2.60
C PRO A 12 -33.26 -4.24 -1.63
N ASN A 13 -32.55 -3.84 -0.57
CA ASN A 13 -33.01 -2.91 0.45
C ASN A 13 -32.23 -1.57 0.47
N VAL A 14 -31.30 -1.34 -0.46
CA VAL A 14 -30.51 -0.10 -0.53
C VAL A 14 -30.87 0.62 -1.82
N ASP A 15 -31.84 1.50 -1.72
CA ASP A 15 -32.27 2.31 -2.86
C ASP A 15 -31.29 3.47 -3.11
N LEU A 16 -30.23 3.17 -3.87
CA LEU A 16 -29.27 4.15 -4.35
C LEU A 16 -29.82 5.04 -5.47
N LEU A 17 -31.02 4.74 -6.00
CA LEU A 17 -31.57 5.36 -7.21
C LEU A 17 -32.63 6.43 -6.91
N THR A 18 -33.29 6.39 -5.75
CA THR A 18 -34.29 7.40 -5.35
C THR A 18 -33.72 8.75 -4.91
N GLY A 19 -32.40 8.91 -4.83
CA GLY A 19 -31.78 10.20 -4.51
C GLY A 19 -31.95 10.62 -3.04
N ASN A 20 -32.13 9.67 -2.13
CA ASN A 20 -32.11 9.96 -0.71
C ASN A 20 -30.65 10.16 -0.26
N ASP A 21 -30.20 11.42 -0.25
CA ASP A 21 -28.83 11.83 0.09
C ASP A 21 -28.39 11.45 1.53
N ASN A 22 -29.28 10.84 2.32
CA ASN A 22 -29.08 10.45 3.70
C ASN A 22 -28.58 9.01 3.91
N LEU A 23 -28.31 8.25 2.83
CA LEU A 23 -27.88 6.85 2.96
C LEU A 23 -26.58 6.72 3.77
N LEU A 24 -25.60 7.57 3.48
CA LEU A 24 -24.29 7.60 4.15
C LEU A 24 -24.26 8.71 5.21
N THR A 25 -25.31 8.77 6.01
CA THR A 25 -25.38 9.62 7.20
C THR A 25 -25.23 8.76 8.44
N ILE A 26 -24.51 9.25 9.44
CA ILE A 26 -24.48 8.67 10.79
C ILE A 26 -24.71 9.79 11.80
N ASP A 27 -25.19 9.40 12.98
CA ASP A 27 -25.31 10.30 14.11
C ASP A 27 -24.21 9.89 15.07
N THR A 28 -23.20 10.73 15.19
CA THR A 28 -22.08 10.51 16.12
C THR A 28 -22.33 11.27 17.41
N PRO A 29 -22.06 10.66 18.57
CA PRO A 29 -22.05 11.38 19.83
C PRO A 29 -21.16 12.63 19.77
N SER A 30 -21.62 13.75 20.31
CA SER A 30 -20.89 15.03 20.28
C SER A 30 -19.58 14.99 21.08
N ASN A 31 -19.46 14.05 22.02
CA ASN A 31 -18.25 13.82 22.81
C ASN A 31 -17.16 13.03 22.04
N TRP A 32 -17.42 12.52 20.83
CA TRP A 32 -16.43 11.77 20.05
C TRP A 32 -15.39 12.67 19.38
N THR A 33 -14.52 13.26 20.18
CA THR A 33 -13.40 14.07 19.71
C THR A 33 -12.32 13.26 19.00
N PHE A 34 -12.34 11.92 19.11
CA PHE A 34 -11.39 11.04 18.44
C PHE A 34 -11.76 10.74 16.99
N PHE A 35 -13.04 10.95 16.62
CA PHE A 35 -13.61 10.65 15.32
C PHE A 35 -13.73 11.93 14.49
N PHE A 36 -13.19 11.91 13.26
CA PHE A 36 -12.95 13.10 12.46
C PHE A 36 -13.80 13.16 11.19
N MET A 37 -14.50 12.07 10.84
CA MET A 37 -15.38 12.08 9.67
C MET A 37 -16.63 12.90 9.97
N ARG A 38 -17.07 13.67 8.95
CA ARG A 38 -18.33 14.41 9.01
C ARG A 38 -19.52 13.45 9.12
N PRO A 39 -20.64 13.85 9.74
CA PRO A 39 -21.83 13.00 9.90
C PRO A 39 -22.38 12.46 8.58
N GLN A 40 -22.31 13.24 7.51
CA GLN A 40 -22.75 12.86 6.17
C GLN A 40 -21.56 12.75 5.22
N GLN A 41 -21.53 11.68 4.42
CA GLN A 41 -20.48 11.40 3.44
C GLN A 41 -21.08 11.23 2.05
N LEU A 42 -20.40 11.73 1.02
CA LEU A 42 -20.79 11.48 -0.38
C LEU A 42 -20.29 10.13 -0.88
N PHE A 43 -19.10 9.74 -0.43
CA PHE A 43 -18.46 8.46 -0.70
C PHE A 43 -17.57 8.08 0.48
N LEU A 44 -17.29 6.79 0.61
CA LEU A 44 -16.37 6.25 1.61
C LEU A 44 -15.06 5.88 0.92
N CYS A 45 -13.95 6.33 1.48
CA CYS A 45 -12.61 6.06 0.96
C CYS A 45 -11.86 5.15 1.93
N MET A 46 -11.25 4.10 1.38
CA MET A 46 -10.33 3.25 2.13
C MET A 46 -9.06 3.06 1.32
N GLN A 47 -7.92 3.19 1.97
CA GLN A 47 -6.59 2.90 1.45
C GLN A 47 -6.31 1.41 1.55
N ASP A 48 -5.57 0.87 0.59
CA ASP A 48 -5.22 -0.54 0.56
C ASP A 48 -4.35 -0.94 1.76
N GLY A 49 -4.84 -1.91 2.55
CA GLY A 49 -4.14 -2.42 3.73
C GLY A 49 -2.80 -3.09 3.42
N THR A 50 -2.68 -3.81 2.30
CA THR A 50 -1.43 -4.46 1.86
C THR A 50 -0.37 -3.40 1.54
N HIS A 51 -0.73 -2.36 0.79
CA HIS A 51 0.19 -1.26 0.47
C HIS A 51 0.56 -0.41 1.69
N LEU A 52 -0.39 -0.22 2.63
CA LEU A 52 -0.09 0.43 3.90
C LEU A 52 0.98 -0.35 4.67
N VAL A 53 0.82 -1.66 4.78
CA VAL A 53 1.77 -2.54 5.48
C VAL A 53 3.16 -2.51 4.82
N THR A 54 3.23 -2.62 3.49
CA THR A 54 4.53 -2.56 2.80
C THR A 54 5.18 -1.18 2.89
N LYS A 55 4.41 -0.08 2.89
CA LYS A 55 4.93 1.27 3.08
C LYS A 55 5.57 1.45 4.47
N ILE A 56 4.96 0.88 5.50
CA ILE A 56 5.53 0.91 6.86
C ILE A 56 6.79 0.02 6.92
N ARG A 57 6.76 -1.20 6.37
CA ARG A 57 7.98 -2.04 6.27
C ARG A 57 9.11 -1.31 5.55
N ASN A 58 8.85 -0.71 4.39
CA ASN A 58 9.89 -0.07 3.59
C ASN A 58 10.50 1.14 4.33
N ARG A 59 9.72 1.80 5.19
CA ARG A 59 10.24 2.84 6.07
C ARG A 59 11.24 2.30 7.11
N LEU A 60 11.01 1.10 7.66
CA LEU A 60 11.98 0.42 8.52
C LEU A 60 13.29 0.06 7.78
N LEU A 61 13.19 -0.28 6.50
CA LEU A 61 14.33 -0.70 5.67
C LEU A 61 15.11 0.47 5.05
N SER A 62 14.65 1.71 5.25
CA SER A 62 15.22 2.89 4.59
C SER A 62 16.46 3.38 5.33
N GLU A 63 17.60 3.37 4.65
CA GLU A 63 18.90 3.83 5.19
C GLU A 63 18.92 5.34 5.48
N THR A 64 18.07 6.10 4.80
CA THR A 64 17.95 7.56 4.93
C THR A 64 17.14 8.01 6.16
N THR A 65 16.60 7.08 6.94
CA THR A 65 15.59 7.39 7.96
C THR A 65 16.01 6.91 9.34
N THR A 66 15.83 7.76 10.34
CA THR A 66 16.16 7.47 11.74
C THR A 66 14.88 7.36 12.54
N LEU A 67 14.25 6.18 12.52
CA LEU A 67 12.99 5.95 13.22
C LEU A 67 13.21 5.86 14.74
N ASN A 68 12.57 6.75 15.50
CA ASN A 68 12.76 6.85 16.93
C ASN A 68 11.41 6.87 17.65
N ILE A 69 11.25 6.03 18.66
CA ILE A 69 10.11 6.09 19.57
C ILE A 69 10.63 6.56 20.93
N ASN A 70 10.44 7.85 21.21
CA ASN A 70 11.09 8.55 22.33
C ASN A 70 12.63 8.51 22.19
N ASN A 71 13.33 8.04 23.23
CA ASN A 71 14.79 7.91 23.25
C ASN A 71 15.28 6.57 22.66
N ASP A 72 14.37 5.66 22.30
CA ASP A 72 14.72 4.33 21.79
C ASP A 72 14.64 4.29 20.26
N HIS A 73 15.63 3.63 19.65
CA HIS A 73 15.75 3.50 18.19
C HIS A 73 15.00 2.27 17.65
N VAL A 74 14.30 2.47 16.54
CA VAL A 74 13.76 1.39 15.72
C VAL A 74 14.80 1.08 14.64
N ASP A 75 15.38 -0.12 14.68
CA ASP A 75 16.51 -0.48 13.83
C ASP A 75 16.33 -1.88 13.23
N ILE A 76 16.57 -1.99 11.93
CA ILE A 76 16.60 -3.24 11.19
C ILE A 76 17.74 -4.16 11.65
N ASN A 77 18.82 -3.59 12.20
CA ASN A 77 19.94 -4.34 12.76
C ASN A 77 19.51 -5.27 13.89
N HIS A 78 18.44 -4.95 14.63
CA HIS A 78 17.87 -5.87 15.62
C HIS A 78 17.35 -7.17 14.99
N LEU A 79 16.76 -7.10 13.79
CA LEU A 79 16.33 -8.28 13.04
C LEU A 79 17.52 -9.00 12.38
N LEU A 80 18.54 -8.27 11.92
CA LEU A 80 19.79 -8.87 11.43
C LEU A 80 20.49 -9.68 12.52
N HIS A 81 20.62 -9.11 13.72
CA HIS A 81 21.20 -9.78 14.88
C HIS A 81 20.40 -11.04 15.22
N LEU A 82 19.07 -10.98 15.18
CA LEU A 82 18.22 -12.15 15.40
C LEU A 82 18.52 -13.26 14.37
N ILE A 83 18.58 -12.91 13.07
CA ILE A 83 18.89 -13.85 11.99
C ILE A 83 20.29 -14.48 12.12
N GLN A 84 21.25 -13.73 12.66
CA GLN A 84 22.65 -14.18 12.79
C GLN A 84 22.90 -15.01 14.04
N ASN A 85 22.21 -14.69 15.15
CA ASN A 85 22.57 -15.17 16.48
C ASN A 85 21.52 -16.10 17.11
N GLN A 86 20.35 -16.28 16.49
CA GLN A 86 19.33 -17.24 16.93
C GLN A 86 19.12 -18.36 15.91
N PRO A 87 18.78 -19.58 16.34
CA PRO A 87 18.45 -20.67 15.42
C PRO A 87 17.28 -20.31 14.50
N LYS A 88 17.42 -20.59 13.20
CA LYS A 88 16.38 -20.33 12.19
C LYS A 88 15.02 -20.94 12.55
N LEU A 89 15.00 -22.08 13.24
CA LEU A 89 13.76 -22.74 13.66
C LEU A 89 12.93 -21.89 14.63
N ASP A 90 13.58 -21.02 15.39
CA ASP A 90 12.92 -20.21 16.42
C ASP A 90 12.25 -18.96 15.87
N HIS A 91 12.60 -18.53 14.65
CA HIS A 91 12.12 -17.27 14.08
C HIS A 91 11.72 -17.33 12.61
N ASN A 92 12.18 -18.35 11.88
CA ASN A 92 11.88 -18.62 10.47
C ASN A 92 12.18 -17.46 9.49
N LEU A 93 13.06 -16.54 9.88
CA LEU A 93 13.52 -15.43 9.05
C LEU A 93 14.75 -15.83 8.23
N VAL A 94 14.86 -15.26 7.03
CA VAL A 94 16.07 -15.28 6.21
C VAL A 94 16.48 -13.86 5.82
N ARG A 95 17.75 -13.66 5.42
CA ARG A 95 18.26 -12.33 5.04
C ARG A 95 17.43 -11.63 3.96
N SER A 96 16.86 -12.39 3.00
CA SER A 96 16.01 -11.81 1.96
C SER A 96 14.71 -11.19 2.51
N ASP A 97 14.25 -11.57 3.70
CA ASP A 97 13.01 -11.03 4.28
C ASP A 97 13.18 -9.56 4.72
N ILE A 98 14.41 -9.14 5.01
CA ILE A 98 14.77 -7.77 5.40
C ILE A 98 15.54 -7.02 4.31
N PHE A 99 15.55 -7.54 3.08
CA PHE A 99 16.25 -6.92 1.97
C PHE A 99 15.44 -5.75 1.37
N PRO A 100 16.04 -4.57 1.17
CA PRO A 100 15.31 -3.35 0.75
C PRO A 100 14.91 -3.35 -0.74
N HIS A 101 15.57 -4.15 -1.60
CA HIS A 101 15.30 -4.12 -3.05
C HIS A 101 13.90 -4.57 -3.44
N ASP A 102 13.28 -5.49 -2.68
CA ASP A 102 11.90 -5.92 -2.95
C ASP A 102 10.91 -5.12 -2.09
N LYS A 103 10.60 -3.91 -2.58
CA LYS A 103 9.66 -2.96 -1.96
C LYS A 103 8.21 -3.47 -1.94
N GLN A 104 7.87 -4.48 -2.75
CA GLN A 104 6.50 -5.03 -2.86
C GLN A 104 6.31 -6.32 -2.06
N ASN A 105 7.33 -6.78 -1.34
CA ASN A 105 7.29 -8.04 -0.60
C ASN A 105 6.39 -8.01 0.64
N TYR A 106 5.10 -8.22 0.44
CA TYR A 106 4.15 -8.37 1.54
C TYR A 106 4.44 -9.60 2.40
N SER A 107 4.95 -10.69 1.82
CA SER A 107 5.22 -11.93 2.55
C SER A 107 6.26 -11.74 3.66
N SER A 108 7.27 -10.90 3.41
CA SER A 108 8.25 -10.50 4.41
C SER A 108 7.60 -9.75 5.58
N CYS A 109 6.59 -8.92 5.32
CA CYS A 109 5.87 -8.20 6.38
C CYS A 109 5.22 -9.17 7.38
N LEU A 110 4.64 -10.27 6.89
CA LEU A 110 4.06 -11.31 7.74
C LEU A 110 5.11 -12.02 8.60
N LYS A 111 6.27 -12.33 8.00
CA LYS A 111 7.35 -13.04 8.70
C LYS A 111 7.97 -12.21 9.81
N ILE A 112 8.35 -10.95 9.52
CA ILE A 112 8.99 -10.07 10.52
C ILE A 112 8.04 -9.67 11.66
N THR A 113 6.73 -9.85 11.49
CA THR A 113 5.70 -9.59 12.51
C THR A 113 5.13 -10.86 13.13
N SER A 114 5.74 -12.02 12.89
CA SER A 114 5.35 -13.29 13.52
C SER A 114 5.47 -13.23 15.04
N ASP A 115 4.66 -14.03 15.76
CA ASP A 115 4.71 -14.06 17.22
C ASP A 115 6.09 -14.45 17.73
N ASP A 116 6.74 -15.43 17.09
CA ASP A 116 8.05 -15.91 17.51
C ASP A 116 9.13 -14.80 17.41
N VAL A 117 9.15 -14.05 16.29
CA VAL A 117 10.04 -12.89 16.13
C VAL A 117 9.78 -11.82 17.18
N LEU A 118 8.51 -11.52 17.46
CA LEU A 118 8.15 -10.50 18.45
C LEU A 118 8.54 -10.93 19.88
N ILE A 119 8.38 -12.21 20.22
CA ILE A 119 8.81 -12.75 21.51
C ILE A 119 10.33 -12.62 21.68
N LEU A 120 11.10 -13.00 20.65
CA LEU A 120 12.56 -12.91 20.67
C LEU A 120 13.04 -11.46 20.78
N LEU A 121 12.46 -10.52 20.01
CA LEU A 121 12.79 -9.10 20.11
C LEU A 121 12.53 -8.54 21.51
N LYS A 122 11.45 -8.99 22.15
CA LYS A 122 11.12 -8.60 23.53
C LYS A 122 12.13 -9.16 24.54
N GLN A 123 12.58 -10.41 24.37
CA GLN A 123 13.62 -11.03 25.20
C GLN A 123 14.98 -10.34 25.06
N MET A 124 15.32 -9.89 23.84
CA MET A 124 16.53 -9.13 23.56
C MET A 124 16.47 -7.66 24.03
N ASN A 125 15.39 -7.24 24.67
CA ASN A 125 15.16 -5.86 25.14
C ASN A 125 15.12 -4.79 24.03
N ASN A 126 14.82 -5.18 22.78
CA ASN A 126 14.70 -4.27 21.64
C ASN A 126 13.30 -3.62 21.58
N LYS A 127 12.93 -2.88 22.63
CA LYS A 127 11.54 -2.45 22.91
C LYS A 127 10.92 -1.63 21.78
N ALA A 128 11.63 -0.64 21.24
CA ALA A 128 11.10 0.23 20.18
C ALA A 128 10.84 -0.56 18.89
N THR A 129 11.77 -1.43 18.48
CA THR A 129 11.59 -2.27 17.29
C THR A 129 10.47 -3.29 17.49
N TYR A 130 10.38 -3.89 18.67
CA TYR A 130 9.25 -4.75 19.04
C TYR A 130 7.91 -3.99 18.93
N ILE A 131 7.80 -2.78 19.49
CA ILE A 131 6.57 -1.98 19.44
C ILE A 131 6.23 -1.62 17.99
N TYR A 132 7.22 -1.19 17.20
CA TYR A 132 7.03 -0.85 15.80
C TYR A 132 6.45 -2.02 14.99
N LEU A 133 7.05 -3.21 15.10
CA LEU A 133 6.59 -4.41 14.41
C LEU A 133 5.28 -4.94 14.98
N TYR A 134 5.03 -4.76 16.27
CA TYR A 134 3.74 -5.08 16.89
C TYR A 134 2.62 -4.19 16.34
N LEU A 135 2.84 -2.88 16.19
CA LEU A 135 1.87 -1.99 15.54
C LEU A 135 1.62 -2.40 14.08
N LEU A 136 2.67 -2.78 13.34
CA LEU A 136 2.53 -3.32 11.98
C LEU A 136 1.69 -4.61 11.95
N LYS A 137 1.89 -5.52 12.92
CA LYS A 137 1.05 -6.72 13.10
C LYS A 137 -0.42 -6.36 13.30
N LEU A 138 -0.71 -5.38 14.15
CA LEU A 138 -2.08 -4.95 14.40
C LEU A 138 -2.75 -4.38 13.14
N ILE A 139 -2.02 -3.66 12.28
CA ILE A 139 -2.52 -3.20 10.97
C ILE A 139 -2.86 -4.40 10.07
N ILE A 140 -2.00 -5.42 10.01
CA ILE A 140 -2.24 -6.65 9.23
C ILE A 140 -3.52 -7.36 9.72
N LEU A 141 -3.68 -7.51 11.04
CA LEU A 141 -4.88 -8.10 11.64
C LEU A 141 -6.14 -7.27 11.34
N THR A 142 -6.02 -5.95 11.32
CA THR A 142 -7.14 -5.04 11.08
C THR A 142 -7.62 -5.08 9.63
N TYR A 143 -6.70 -4.95 8.66
CA TYR A 143 -7.08 -4.64 7.27
C TYR A 143 -6.82 -5.76 6.26
N VAL A 144 -5.97 -6.75 6.58
CA VAL A 144 -5.54 -7.74 5.57
C VAL A 144 -6.03 -9.15 5.87
N LYS A 145 -5.87 -9.61 7.12
CA LYS A 145 -6.33 -10.94 7.54
C LYS A 145 -7.83 -11.08 7.37
N SER A 146 -8.30 -12.19 6.80
CA SER A 146 -9.73 -12.43 6.48
C SER A 146 -10.52 -12.97 7.69
N ASP A 147 -9.85 -13.69 8.58
CA ASP A 147 -10.39 -14.38 9.75
C ASP A 147 -10.62 -13.47 10.97
N THR A 148 -10.07 -12.26 10.98
CA THR A 148 -10.27 -11.32 12.09
C THR A 148 -11.73 -10.85 12.20
N GLU A 149 -12.32 -11.01 13.38
CA GLU A 149 -13.65 -10.49 13.71
C GLU A 149 -13.73 -8.96 13.65
N ILE A 150 -14.90 -8.42 13.27
CA ILE A 150 -15.07 -6.98 13.03
C ILE A 150 -14.81 -6.11 14.27
N LEU A 151 -15.26 -6.53 15.45
CA LEU A 151 -15.01 -5.80 16.69
C LEU A 151 -13.52 -5.85 17.11
N SER A 152 -12.86 -6.96 16.82
CA SER A 152 -11.41 -7.10 17.01
C SER A 152 -10.63 -6.20 16.05
N ARG A 153 -11.07 -6.08 14.78
CA ARG A 153 -10.50 -5.09 13.83
C ARG A 153 -10.65 -3.67 14.35
N LEU A 154 -11.83 -3.31 14.85
CA LEU A 154 -12.08 -2.00 15.44
C LEU A 154 -11.11 -1.73 16.61
N PHE A 155 -10.94 -2.72 17.50
CA PHE A 155 -10.00 -2.63 18.63
C PHE A 155 -8.55 -2.44 18.17
N PHE A 156 -8.06 -3.28 17.25
CA PHE A 156 -6.69 -3.22 16.76
C PHE A 156 -6.40 -1.93 15.98
N GLY A 157 -7.30 -1.54 15.07
CA GLY A 157 -7.15 -0.35 14.24
C GLY A 157 -7.12 0.94 15.07
N TRP A 158 -8.06 1.10 16.03
CA TRP A 158 -8.01 2.26 16.93
C TRP A 158 -6.80 2.23 17.86
N GLY A 159 -6.37 1.03 18.30
CA GLY A 159 -5.17 0.87 19.11
C GLY A 159 -3.92 1.40 18.39
N VAL A 160 -3.77 1.06 17.10
CA VAL A 160 -2.70 1.59 16.25
C VAL A 160 -2.84 3.10 16.06
N THR A 161 -4.03 3.59 15.73
CA THR A 161 -4.25 5.02 15.51
C THR A 161 -3.91 5.85 16.75
N PHE A 162 -4.34 5.43 17.95
CA PHE A 162 -3.96 6.11 19.18
C PHE A 162 -2.47 6.00 19.49
N ALA A 163 -1.83 4.86 19.25
CA ALA A 163 -0.38 4.71 19.42
C ALA A 163 0.39 5.68 18.49
N TYR A 164 -0.05 5.82 17.24
CA TYR A 164 0.50 6.79 16.29
C TYR A 164 0.25 8.24 16.71
N ARG A 165 -0.94 8.59 17.23
CA ARG A 165 -1.19 9.93 17.77
C ARG A 165 -0.28 10.24 18.95
N ILE A 166 -0.12 9.30 19.88
CA ILE A 166 0.78 9.41 21.04
C ILE A 166 2.22 9.62 20.58
N TRP A 167 2.71 8.76 19.69
CA TRP A 167 4.07 8.82 19.15
C TRP A 167 4.32 10.12 18.39
N TRP A 168 3.42 10.50 17.48
CA TRP A 168 3.57 11.72 16.69
C TRP A 168 3.59 12.97 17.58
N ASN A 169 2.72 13.02 18.59
CA ASN A 169 2.68 14.16 19.52
C ASN A 169 3.95 14.26 20.36
N SER A 170 4.51 13.15 20.84
CA SER A 170 5.75 13.17 21.63
C SER A 170 6.91 13.76 20.82
N ILE A 171 7.02 13.40 19.54
CA ILE A 171 8.02 13.98 18.62
C ILE A 171 7.78 15.49 18.42
N ARG A 172 6.51 15.90 18.23
CA ARG A 172 6.18 17.30 17.92
C ARG A 172 6.38 18.26 19.09
N ILE A 173 6.15 17.78 20.31
CA ILE A 173 6.36 18.56 21.54
C ILE A 173 7.84 18.75 21.84
N ASN A 174 8.69 17.79 21.45
CA ASN A 174 10.12 17.90 21.66
C ASN A 174 10.69 19.11 20.89
N LYS A 175 11.10 20.14 21.64
CA LYS A 175 11.63 21.40 21.08
C LYS A 175 13.07 21.26 20.57
N ASN A 176 13.78 20.21 20.98
CA ASN A 176 15.19 20.01 20.66
C ASN A 176 15.41 19.44 19.26
N LEU A 177 14.38 18.83 18.67
CA LEU A 177 14.45 18.28 17.32
C LEU A 177 14.06 19.32 16.27
N SER A 178 14.88 19.43 15.22
CA SER A 178 14.56 20.16 13.99
C SER A 178 13.35 19.55 13.28
N GLN A 179 12.75 20.29 12.34
CA GLN A 179 11.60 19.80 11.58
C GLN A 179 11.95 18.55 10.76
N THR A 180 13.12 18.51 10.14
CA THR A 180 13.60 17.36 9.35
C THR A 180 13.78 16.12 10.22
N GLU A 181 14.39 16.26 11.40
CA GLU A 181 14.56 15.14 12.34
C GLU A 181 13.22 14.62 12.84
N LYS A 182 12.25 15.51 13.10
CA LYS A 182 10.88 15.12 13.48
C LYS A 182 10.19 14.32 12.38
N ASP A 183 10.38 14.69 11.13
CA ASP A 183 9.78 14.00 9.99
C ASP A 183 10.49 12.65 9.72
N ASN A 184 11.79 12.56 10.02
CA ASN A 184 12.56 11.31 9.92
C ASN A 184 12.30 10.33 11.08
N SER A 185 11.94 10.84 12.26
CA SER A 185 11.68 10.06 13.47
C SER A 185 10.37 9.28 13.48
N PHE A 186 9.48 9.51 12.51
CA PHE A 186 8.14 8.91 12.48
C PHE A 186 7.91 8.08 11.20
N ILE A 187 6.83 7.29 11.19
CA ILE A 187 6.33 6.70 9.95
C ILE A 187 5.97 7.80 8.94
N THR A 188 5.96 7.46 7.66
CA THR A 188 5.61 8.44 6.61
C THR A 188 4.21 9.01 6.83
N ARG A 189 4.05 10.30 6.54
CA ARG A 189 2.76 10.98 6.69
C ARG A 189 1.64 10.26 5.93
N ALA A 190 1.94 9.77 4.73
CA ALA A 190 0.99 9.00 3.93
C ALA A 190 0.53 7.71 4.65
N ALA A 191 1.44 6.97 5.28
CA ALA A 191 1.08 5.76 6.04
C ALA A 191 0.23 6.08 7.29
N TRP A 192 0.59 7.14 8.01
CA TRP A 192 -0.18 7.59 9.17
C TRP A 192 -1.60 8.03 8.78
N LEU A 193 -1.73 8.90 7.78
CA LEU A 193 -3.05 9.36 7.30
C LEU A 193 -3.89 8.23 6.72
N SER A 194 -3.27 7.27 6.03
CA SER A 194 -3.97 6.08 5.54
C SER A 194 -4.53 5.25 6.69
N SER A 195 -3.78 5.10 7.78
CA SER A 195 -4.23 4.39 8.99
C SER A 195 -5.42 5.09 9.65
N GLU A 196 -5.38 6.43 9.73
CA GLU A 196 -6.50 7.26 10.21
C GLU A 196 -7.72 7.10 9.30
N ILE A 197 -7.61 7.39 8.01
CA ILE A 197 -8.75 7.31 7.06
C ILE A 197 -9.40 5.93 7.11
N ASN A 198 -8.61 4.86 7.15
CA ASN A 198 -9.12 3.50 7.16
C ASN A 198 -9.94 3.19 8.41
N ILE A 199 -9.45 3.53 9.62
CA ILE A 199 -10.17 3.16 10.84
C ILE A 199 -11.43 4.00 11.04
N HIS A 200 -11.40 5.28 10.66
CA HIS A 200 -12.59 6.12 10.71
C HIS A 200 -13.64 5.61 9.73
N THR A 201 -13.23 5.28 8.50
CA THR A 201 -14.14 4.71 7.48
C THR A 201 -14.72 3.37 7.93
N LEU A 202 -13.90 2.49 8.51
CA LEU A 202 -14.38 1.22 9.06
C LEU A 202 -15.41 1.45 10.18
N THR A 203 -15.13 2.38 11.09
CA THR A 203 -16.06 2.75 12.16
C THR A 203 -17.38 3.30 11.60
N PHE A 204 -17.30 4.14 10.56
CA PHE A 204 -18.46 4.68 9.85
C PHE A 204 -19.33 3.56 9.25
N ILE A 205 -18.70 2.60 8.57
CA ILE A 205 -19.40 1.44 7.98
C ILE A 205 -20.06 0.59 9.06
N ILE A 206 -19.36 0.31 10.18
CA ILE A 206 -19.93 -0.44 11.30
C ILE A 206 -21.20 0.24 11.84
N ILE A 207 -21.19 1.56 11.99
CA ILE A 207 -22.37 2.32 12.45
C ILE A 207 -23.51 2.27 11.43
N LEU A 208 -23.22 2.41 10.14
CA LEU A 208 -24.25 2.31 9.10
C LEU A 208 -24.90 0.93 9.08
N VAL A 209 -24.10 -0.13 9.20
CA VAL A 209 -24.59 -1.50 9.21
C VAL A 209 -25.39 -1.77 10.50
N SER A 210 -24.92 -1.31 11.66
CA SER A 210 -25.67 -1.51 12.92
C SER A 210 -27.01 -0.78 12.95
N LYS A 211 -27.12 0.36 12.24
CA LYS A 211 -28.38 1.08 12.01
C LYS A 211 -29.26 0.47 10.90
N GLY A 212 -28.84 -0.63 10.29
CA GLY A 212 -29.56 -1.27 9.18
C GLY A 212 -29.55 -0.47 7.87
N ARG A 213 -28.71 0.56 7.74
CA ARG A 213 -28.57 1.38 6.51
C ARG A 213 -27.69 0.70 5.45
N LEU A 214 -26.77 -0.15 5.88
CA LEU A 214 -25.98 -1.02 5.02
C LEU A 214 -26.18 -2.49 5.40
N PRO A 215 -26.08 -3.42 4.43
CA PRO A 215 -26.21 -4.84 4.70
C PRO A 215 -25.00 -5.40 5.45
N SER A 216 -25.18 -6.51 6.19
CA SER A 216 -24.13 -7.12 7.02
C SER A 216 -22.85 -7.49 6.24
N TYR A 217 -22.98 -7.89 4.97
CA TYR A 217 -21.83 -8.21 4.13
C TYR A 217 -20.95 -6.99 3.82
N ALA A 218 -21.42 -5.76 4.05
CA ALA A 218 -20.61 -4.56 3.98
C ALA A 218 -19.47 -4.56 5.01
N LEU A 219 -19.52 -5.42 6.04
CA LEU A 219 -18.43 -5.59 7.01
C LEU A 219 -17.30 -6.50 6.52
N ASN A 220 -17.38 -7.01 5.29
CA ASN A 220 -16.32 -7.81 4.70
C ASN A 220 -15.13 -6.92 4.28
N CYS A 221 -14.27 -6.59 5.25
CA CYS A 221 -13.12 -5.72 5.08
C CYS A 221 -12.13 -6.17 3.99
N HIS A 222 -12.11 -7.46 3.62
CA HIS A 222 -11.24 -7.96 2.57
C HIS A 222 -11.55 -7.34 1.19
N LEU A 223 -12.82 -6.96 0.99
CA LEU A 223 -13.31 -6.34 -0.24
C LEU A 223 -12.89 -4.87 -0.39
N PHE A 224 -12.33 -4.26 0.67
CA PHE A 224 -11.85 -2.88 0.66
C PHE A 224 -10.38 -2.74 0.20
N SER A 225 -9.78 -3.82 -0.28
CA SER A 225 -8.42 -3.83 -0.83
C SER A 225 -8.44 -3.84 -2.35
N SER A 226 -7.30 -3.47 -2.97
CA SER A 226 -7.09 -3.59 -4.42
C SER A 226 -6.65 -4.99 -4.84
N GLN A 227 -6.53 -5.94 -3.90
CA GLN A 227 -6.09 -7.32 -4.17
C GLN A 227 -6.93 -8.05 -5.24
N PRO A 228 -8.27 -7.89 -5.32
CA PRO A 228 -9.05 -8.43 -6.43
C PRO A 228 -8.65 -7.84 -7.80
N CYS A 229 -8.32 -6.55 -7.84
CA CYS A 229 -7.83 -5.88 -9.05
C CYS A 229 -6.44 -6.42 -9.44
N GLU A 230 -5.51 -6.54 -8.48
CA GLU A 230 -4.19 -7.14 -8.72
C GLU A 230 -4.29 -8.59 -9.19
N SER A 231 -5.21 -9.37 -8.62
CA SER A 231 -5.51 -10.74 -9.06
C SER A 231 -6.03 -10.80 -10.49
N THR A 232 -6.87 -9.84 -10.88
CA THR A 232 -7.36 -9.69 -12.25
C THR A 232 -6.21 -9.37 -13.21
N PHE A 233 -5.32 -8.44 -12.84
CA PHE A 233 -4.13 -8.15 -13.62
C PHE A 233 -3.17 -9.35 -13.70
N ARG A 234 -2.97 -10.11 -12.62
CA ARG A 234 -2.19 -11.36 -12.62
C ARG A 234 -2.80 -12.39 -13.57
N SER A 235 -4.12 -12.55 -13.57
CA SER A 235 -4.83 -13.44 -14.49
C SER A 235 -4.71 -12.99 -15.94
N ALA A 236 -4.79 -11.68 -16.21
CA ALA A 236 -4.56 -11.15 -17.56
C ALA A 236 -3.10 -11.38 -18.03
N ARG A 237 -2.13 -11.32 -17.11
CA ARG A 237 -0.71 -11.61 -17.40
C ARG A 237 -0.48 -13.09 -17.68
N SER A 238 -1.23 -13.99 -17.04
CA SER A 238 -1.10 -15.45 -17.25
C SER A 238 -1.86 -15.95 -18.47
N LEU A 239 -2.89 -15.22 -18.94
CA LEU A 239 -3.62 -15.51 -20.17
C LEU A 239 -2.85 -15.11 -21.42
N SER A 240 -1.66 -15.70 -21.60
CA SER A 240 -0.86 -15.61 -22.83
C SER A 240 -0.86 -16.97 -23.53
N GLY A 241 -0.68 -16.98 -24.86
CA GLY A 241 -0.71 -18.22 -25.64
C GLY A 241 0.34 -19.23 -25.18
N SER A 242 0.15 -20.52 -25.46
CA SER A 242 1.06 -21.61 -25.05
C SER A 242 2.52 -21.41 -25.47
N LEU A 243 2.76 -20.63 -26.51
CA LEU A 243 4.08 -20.29 -27.05
C LEU A 243 4.53 -18.85 -26.72
N SER A 244 3.80 -18.14 -25.86
CA SER A 244 4.06 -16.73 -25.52
C SER A 244 4.20 -16.54 -24.01
N SER A 245 5.41 -16.23 -23.56
CA SER A 245 5.72 -15.87 -22.17
C SER A 245 5.55 -14.37 -21.88
N ILE A 246 4.87 -13.65 -22.78
CA ILE A 246 4.73 -12.19 -22.71
C ILE A 246 3.70 -11.86 -21.65
N THR A 247 4.16 -11.17 -20.61
CA THR A 247 3.35 -10.72 -19.48
C THR A 247 2.88 -9.28 -19.64
N THR A 248 3.41 -8.53 -20.60
CA THR A 248 2.97 -7.16 -20.91
C THR A 248 1.85 -7.20 -21.92
N PHE A 249 0.90 -6.27 -21.83
CA PHE A 249 -0.20 -6.17 -22.78
C PHE A 249 -0.69 -4.73 -22.93
N SER A 250 -1.20 -4.40 -24.11
CA SER A 250 -1.89 -3.13 -24.35
C SER A 250 -3.28 -3.11 -23.71
N VAL A 251 -3.89 -1.92 -23.62
CA VAL A 251 -5.27 -1.77 -23.13
C VAL A 251 -6.26 -2.59 -23.97
N SER A 252 -6.11 -2.58 -25.29
CA SER A 252 -6.95 -3.39 -26.20
C SER A 252 -6.82 -4.88 -25.91
N GLN A 253 -5.59 -5.37 -25.71
CA GLN A 253 -5.34 -6.75 -25.32
C GLN A 253 -5.95 -7.07 -23.94
N PHE A 254 -5.89 -6.15 -22.98
CA PHE A 254 -6.53 -6.32 -21.67
C PHE A 254 -8.06 -6.46 -21.78
N ILE A 255 -8.72 -5.60 -22.56
CA ILE A 255 -10.17 -5.66 -22.80
C ILE A 255 -10.55 -7.01 -23.41
N ASN A 256 -9.78 -7.51 -24.39
CA ASN A 256 -10.04 -8.82 -24.98
C ASN A 256 -9.83 -9.97 -23.99
N LYS A 257 -8.85 -9.85 -23.09
CA LYS A 257 -8.60 -10.84 -22.03
C LYS A 257 -9.67 -10.80 -20.93
N ILE A 258 -10.28 -9.64 -20.65
CA ILE A 258 -11.26 -9.50 -19.56
C ILE A 258 -12.51 -10.34 -19.79
N GLY A 259 -12.96 -10.47 -21.05
CA GLY A 259 -14.09 -11.34 -21.41
C GLY A 259 -13.80 -12.80 -21.05
N LYS A 260 -12.58 -13.28 -21.35
CA LYS A 260 -12.14 -14.63 -20.97
C LYS A 260 -12.04 -14.80 -19.46
N ILE A 261 -11.48 -13.81 -18.75
CA ILE A 261 -11.39 -13.82 -17.28
C ILE A 261 -12.80 -13.89 -16.66
N SER A 262 -13.76 -13.12 -17.20
CA SER A 262 -15.14 -13.11 -16.73
C SER A 262 -15.78 -14.49 -16.83
N ILE A 263 -15.66 -15.16 -17.98
CA ILE A 263 -16.16 -16.53 -18.19
C ILE A 263 -15.48 -17.50 -17.22
N LEU A 264 -14.15 -17.41 -17.06
CA LEU A 264 -13.43 -18.27 -16.11
C LEU A 264 -13.90 -18.08 -14.67
N ASN A 265 -14.15 -16.83 -14.26
CA ASN A 265 -14.65 -16.54 -12.91
C ASN A 265 -16.09 -17.03 -12.72
N GLN A 266 -16.96 -16.93 -13.75
CA GLN A 266 -18.31 -17.49 -13.71
C GLN A 266 -18.27 -19.02 -13.56
N ILE A 267 -17.42 -19.71 -14.31
CA ILE A 267 -17.26 -21.16 -14.19
C ILE A 267 -16.78 -21.53 -12.79
N LYS A 268 -15.78 -20.82 -12.25
CA LYS A 268 -15.29 -21.04 -10.88
C LYS A 268 -16.39 -20.82 -9.83
N SER A 269 -17.18 -19.75 -9.94
CA SER A 269 -18.25 -19.48 -8.99
C SER A 269 -19.38 -20.50 -9.06
N ILE A 270 -19.70 -21.00 -10.26
CA ILE A 270 -20.68 -22.09 -10.44
C ILE A 270 -20.16 -23.37 -9.77
N GLN A 271 -18.88 -23.71 -9.97
CA GLN A 271 -18.26 -24.88 -9.35
C GLN A 271 -18.29 -24.80 -7.81
N GLU A 272 -18.04 -23.63 -7.22
CA GLU A 272 -18.05 -23.43 -5.77
C GLU A 272 -19.45 -23.44 -5.15
N SER A 273 -20.48 -23.07 -5.93
CA SER A 273 -21.88 -23.07 -5.47
C SER A 273 -22.59 -24.40 -5.73
N SER A 274 -22.15 -25.20 -6.70
CA SER A 274 -22.72 -26.49 -6.99
C SER A 274 -22.06 -27.60 -6.16
N ASN A 275 -22.69 -27.99 -5.04
CA ASN A 275 -22.36 -29.22 -4.29
C ASN A 275 -22.75 -30.52 -5.04
N ASN A 276 -23.00 -30.45 -6.35
CA ASN A 276 -23.41 -31.61 -7.13
C ASN A 276 -22.20 -32.45 -7.55
N GLU A 277 -22.29 -33.77 -7.36
CA GLU A 277 -21.28 -34.77 -7.77
C GLU A 277 -20.93 -34.69 -9.27
N TYR A 278 -21.82 -34.12 -10.09
CA TYR A 278 -21.69 -33.97 -11.55
C TYR A 278 -21.28 -32.56 -12.00
N SER A 279 -20.54 -31.80 -11.18
CA SER A 279 -20.02 -30.50 -11.59
C SER A 279 -18.73 -30.63 -12.43
N LEU A 280 -18.60 -29.76 -13.44
CA LEU A 280 -17.41 -29.62 -14.28
C LEU A 280 -16.22 -29.19 -13.40
N LYS A 281 -15.31 -30.13 -13.09
CA LYS A 281 -14.15 -29.86 -12.23
C LYS A 281 -13.05 -29.21 -13.04
N PHE A 282 -12.83 -27.90 -12.84
CA PHE A 282 -11.69 -27.23 -13.44
C PHE A 282 -10.37 -27.75 -12.82
N PRO A 283 -9.31 -27.97 -13.62
CA PRO A 283 -8.01 -28.36 -13.09
C PRO A 283 -7.49 -27.28 -12.13
N ARG A 284 -7.42 -27.61 -10.84
CA ARG A 284 -6.78 -26.77 -9.82
C ARG A 284 -5.35 -27.23 -9.64
N HIS A 285 -4.40 -26.29 -9.69
CA HIS A 285 -3.01 -26.58 -9.36
C HIS A 285 -2.92 -27.10 -7.92
N HIS A 286 -2.15 -28.16 -7.65
CA HIS A 286 -2.08 -28.83 -6.35
C HIS A 286 -1.75 -27.90 -5.16
N LYS A 287 -1.03 -26.80 -5.41
CA LYS A 287 -0.74 -25.75 -4.41
C LYS A 287 -1.99 -24.98 -3.94
N ASN A 288 -3.01 -24.84 -4.80
CA ASN A 288 -4.25 -24.12 -4.50
C ASN A 288 -5.32 -25.03 -3.87
N ARG A 289 -5.04 -26.34 -3.69
CA ARG A 289 -5.96 -27.28 -3.02
C ARG A 289 -6.00 -27.09 -1.50
N ARG A 290 -5.02 -26.40 -0.91
CA ARG A 290 -4.90 -26.27 0.56
C ARG A 290 -5.60 -25.03 1.15
N ASP A 291 -6.06 -24.10 0.32
CA ASP A 291 -6.69 -22.85 0.78
C ASP A 291 -8.22 -22.97 0.98
N GLU A 292 -8.79 -24.18 0.91
CA GLU A 292 -10.23 -24.43 1.11
C GLU A 292 -10.68 -24.37 2.59
N SER A 293 -9.79 -24.03 3.52
CA SER A 293 -10.20 -23.78 4.90
C SER A 293 -10.80 -22.39 5.05
N HIS A 294 -12.12 -22.35 4.85
CA HIS A 294 -13.06 -21.37 5.38
C HIS A 294 -12.82 -19.92 4.94
N ALA A 295 -13.48 -19.53 3.84
CA ALA A 295 -14.15 -18.23 3.86
C ALA A 295 -15.19 -18.29 4.98
N SER A 296 -14.75 -18.07 6.23
CA SER A 296 -15.66 -17.92 7.34
C SER A 296 -16.52 -16.70 7.02
N THR A 297 -17.76 -16.97 6.63
CA THR A 297 -18.88 -16.07 6.88
C THR A 297 -18.98 -15.91 8.39
N ASN A 298 -18.04 -15.20 9.00
CA ASN A 298 -18.18 -14.61 10.32
C ASN A 298 -19.19 -13.47 10.18
N ILE A 299 -20.43 -13.83 9.82
CA ILE A 299 -21.60 -13.01 10.04
C ILE A 299 -21.80 -13.09 11.55
N GLN A 300 -21.05 -12.27 12.28
CA GLN A 300 -21.42 -11.96 13.66
C GLN A 300 -22.89 -11.50 13.65
N ASN A 301 -23.60 -11.68 14.76
CA ASN A 301 -24.91 -11.05 14.95
C ASN A 301 -24.74 -9.52 14.99
N VAL A 302 -24.63 -8.93 13.80
CA VAL A 302 -24.53 -7.50 13.49
C VAL A 302 -25.64 -6.65 14.14
N PRO A 303 -26.89 -7.13 14.32
CA PRO A 303 -27.95 -6.34 14.95
C PRO A 303 -27.68 -5.92 16.41
N THR A 304 -26.67 -6.51 17.06
CA THR A 304 -26.36 -6.28 18.48
C THR A 304 -25.29 -5.22 18.74
N ILE A 305 -24.66 -4.66 17.69
CA ILE A 305 -23.56 -3.69 17.86
C ILE A 305 -24.13 -2.29 18.13
N THR A 306 -24.21 -1.90 19.40
CA THR A 306 -24.64 -0.55 19.78
C THR A 306 -23.49 0.46 19.75
N ILE A 307 -23.82 1.77 19.66
CA ILE A 307 -22.83 2.86 19.75
C ILE A 307 -22.03 2.78 21.06
N GLN A 308 -22.68 2.43 22.17
CA GLN A 308 -22.02 2.23 23.46
C GLN A 308 -20.99 1.08 23.43
N HIS A 309 -21.26 0.03 22.66
CA HIS A 309 -20.32 -1.08 22.49
C HIS A 309 -19.08 -0.65 21.71
N ILE A 310 -19.28 0.11 20.63
CA ILE A 310 -18.21 0.72 19.83
C ILE A 310 -17.35 1.62 20.73
N GLU A 311 -17.97 2.50 21.51
CA GLU A 311 -17.26 3.42 22.42
C GLU A 311 -16.43 2.66 23.46
N LYS A 312 -16.98 1.62 24.11
CA LYS A 312 -16.24 0.78 25.06
C LYS A 312 -15.01 0.14 24.42
N ILE A 313 -15.12 -0.35 23.18
CA ILE A 313 -13.99 -0.93 22.44
C ILE A 313 -12.92 0.12 22.15
N ILE A 314 -13.33 1.33 21.73
CA ILE A 314 -12.41 2.42 21.42
C ILE A 314 -11.67 2.90 22.66
N ILE A 315 -12.36 3.03 23.80
CA ILE A 315 -11.75 3.35 25.09
C ILE A 315 -10.75 2.25 25.50
N LYS A 316 -11.13 0.98 25.36
CA LYS A 316 -10.22 -0.15 25.62
C LYS A 316 -8.98 -0.10 24.72
N ALA A 317 -9.15 0.26 23.44
CA ALA A 317 -8.08 0.41 22.47
C ALA A 317 -7.14 1.56 22.83
N TYR A 318 -7.68 2.71 23.26
CA TYR A 318 -6.90 3.82 23.78
C TYR A 318 -6.06 3.41 25.00
N ASN A 319 -6.68 2.77 25.99
CA ASN A 319 -5.97 2.30 27.19
C ASN A 319 -4.85 1.32 26.83
N LYS A 320 -5.09 0.42 25.87
CA LYS A 320 -4.06 -0.50 25.37
C LYS A 320 -2.92 0.25 24.68
N ALA A 321 -3.22 1.25 23.86
CA ALA A 321 -2.22 2.09 23.21
C ALA A 321 -1.35 2.83 24.25
N VAL A 322 -1.97 3.41 25.28
CA VAL A 322 -1.26 4.04 26.40
C VAL A 322 -0.31 3.05 27.07
N ILE A 323 -0.77 1.82 27.38
CA ILE A 323 0.08 0.77 27.98
C ILE A 323 1.27 0.43 27.08
N ILE A 324 1.04 0.24 25.77
CA ILE A 324 2.09 -0.08 24.81
C ILE A 324 3.15 1.03 24.77
N MET A 325 2.72 2.28 24.66
CA MET A 325 3.61 3.43 24.54
C MET A 325 4.29 3.79 25.87
N ASN A 326 3.70 3.41 27.01
CA ASN A 326 4.31 3.62 28.32
C ASN A 326 5.56 2.77 28.55
N ASN A 327 5.71 1.64 27.84
CA ASN A 327 6.93 0.83 27.91
C ASN A 327 8.18 1.59 27.43
N LEU A 328 8.00 2.72 26.74
CA LEU A 328 9.04 3.63 26.24
C LEU A 328 8.99 5.01 26.93
N LEU A 329 8.29 5.13 28.06
CA LEU A 329 8.16 6.34 28.88
C LEU A 329 7.56 7.57 28.17
N ILE A 330 6.86 7.38 27.05
CA ILE A 330 6.25 8.50 26.30
C ILE A 330 5.14 9.19 27.09
N THR A 331 4.43 8.45 27.94
CA THR A 331 3.26 8.99 28.64
C THR A 331 3.63 10.08 29.65
N GLU A 332 4.88 10.12 30.13
CA GLU A 332 5.39 11.17 31.01
C GLU A 332 5.47 12.51 30.26
N ILE A 333 6.04 12.50 29.05
CA ILE A 333 6.11 13.67 28.15
C ILE A 333 4.71 14.20 27.82
N LEU A 334 3.75 13.29 27.62
CA LEU A 334 2.36 13.69 27.36
C LEU A 334 1.66 14.27 28.60
N LYS A 335 1.98 13.78 29.80
CA LYS A 335 1.45 14.35 31.05
C LYS A 335 2.00 15.76 31.28
N GLU A 336 3.29 15.97 31.09
CA GLU A 336 3.94 17.28 31.21
C GLU A 336 3.34 18.31 30.24
N SER A 337 2.93 17.87 29.05
CA SER A 337 2.30 18.69 28.03
C SER A 337 0.76 18.73 28.09
N ASN A 338 0.15 18.15 29.13
CA ASN A 338 -1.30 18.11 29.34
C ASN A 338 -2.08 17.43 28.20
N LEU A 339 -1.50 16.44 27.53
CA LEU A 339 -2.10 15.63 26.44
C LEU A 339 -2.34 14.16 26.85
N ASN A 340 -2.56 13.92 28.14
CA ASN A 340 -2.75 12.59 28.73
C ASN A 340 -4.16 12.00 28.56
N ASP A 341 -5.11 12.80 28.06
CA ASP A 341 -6.50 12.40 27.87
C ASP A 341 -6.83 12.24 26.37
N ILE A 342 -7.73 11.30 26.07
CA ILE A 342 -8.16 10.99 24.70
C ILE A 342 -8.72 12.22 23.97
N HIS A 343 -9.45 13.10 24.69
CA HIS A 343 -10.02 14.29 24.10
C HIS A 343 -8.95 15.30 23.75
N LYS A 344 -8.07 15.62 24.70
CA LYS A 344 -6.97 16.58 24.48
C LYS A 344 -6.02 16.10 23.38
N LEU A 345 -5.63 14.82 23.42
CA LEU A 345 -4.78 14.19 22.42
C LEU A 345 -5.39 14.31 21.02
N SER A 346 -6.67 13.93 20.88
CA SER A 346 -7.34 13.91 19.59
C SER A 346 -7.63 15.31 19.05
N SER A 347 -8.03 16.25 19.91
CA SER A 347 -8.25 17.65 19.54
C SER A 347 -6.96 18.33 19.07
N PHE A 348 -5.82 18.03 19.72
CA PHE A 348 -4.52 18.55 19.27
C PHE A 348 -4.17 18.05 17.87
N VAL A 349 -4.35 16.76 17.61
CA VAL A 349 -4.12 16.15 16.29
C VAL A 349 -5.04 16.76 15.24
N PHE A 350 -6.34 16.84 15.54
CA PHE A 350 -7.35 17.39 14.64
C PHE A 350 -6.99 18.82 14.22
N HIS A 351 -6.73 19.71 15.17
CA HIS A 351 -6.38 21.10 14.90
C HIS A 351 -5.08 21.24 14.09
N LYS A 352 -4.11 20.34 14.27
CA LYS A 352 -2.88 20.32 13.46
C LYS A 352 -3.11 19.83 12.03
N LEU A 353 -4.05 18.90 11.83
CA LEU A 353 -4.44 18.45 10.50
C LEU A 353 -5.25 19.54 9.78
N ASP A 354 -6.18 20.18 10.48
CA ASP A 354 -7.08 21.21 9.93
C ASP A 354 -6.31 22.47 9.48
N LYS A 355 -5.35 22.92 10.28
CA LYS A 355 -4.43 24.03 9.90
C LYS A 355 -3.65 23.79 8.61
N ARG A 356 -3.52 22.53 8.18
CA ARG A 356 -2.78 22.13 6.99
C ARG A 356 -3.71 21.79 5.82
N SER A 357 -5.03 21.81 6.00
CA SER A 357 -6.02 21.47 4.97
C SER A 357 -6.65 22.66 4.26
N THR A 358 -6.15 23.88 4.47
CA THR A 358 -6.47 25.04 3.60
C THR A 358 -5.86 24.85 2.22
N VAL A 359 -6.42 23.92 1.44
CA VAL A 359 -6.21 23.84 0.00
C VAL A 359 -7.21 24.79 -0.62
N ASP A 360 -6.70 25.91 -1.15
CA ASP A 360 -7.51 26.88 -1.87
C ASP A 360 -7.85 26.31 -3.27
N TYR A 361 -9.05 25.77 -3.39
CA TYR A 361 -9.55 25.19 -4.64
C TYR A 361 -9.86 26.26 -5.71
N SER A 362 -9.72 27.56 -5.42
CA SER A 362 -9.85 28.63 -6.42
C SER A 362 -8.72 28.63 -7.47
N ILE A 363 -7.65 27.86 -7.25
CA ILE A 363 -6.48 27.76 -8.15
C ILE A 363 -6.68 26.71 -9.27
N ILE A 364 -7.79 25.97 -9.31
CA ILE A 364 -8.05 24.92 -10.34
C ILE A 364 -8.45 25.49 -11.72
N ASN A 365 -8.05 26.72 -12.07
CA ASN A 365 -8.16 27.23 -13.43
C ASN A 365 -6.82 27.28 -14.19
N ASN A 366 -5.71 26.93 -13.56
CA ASN A 366 -4.45 26.70 -14.27
C ASN A 366 -4.22 25.19 -14.44
N PHE A 367 -4.43 24.71 -15.66
CA PHE A 367 -4.39 23.32 -16.09
C PHE A 367 -2.99 22.65 -16.04
N ASP A 368 -2.03 23.25 -15.32
CA ASP A 368 -0.60 22.89 -15.38
C ASP A 368 0.01 22.38 -14.06
N ALA A 369 -0.80 22.12 -13.03
CA ALA A 369 -0.31 21.64 -11.72
C ALA A 369 -0.89 20.27 -11.34
N TYR A 370 -0.63 19.26 -12.17
CA TYR A 370 -0.66 17.85 -11.75
C TYR A 370 0.71 17.26 -12.08
N ASP A 371 1.74 17.74 -11.38
CA ASP A 371 2.95 16.96 -11.19
C ASP A 371 2.70 16.02 -10.01
N SER A 372 2.77 14.73 -10.33
CA SER A 372 2.81 13.63 -9.39
C SER A 372 3.94 13.84 -8.40
N LEU A 373 3.60 14.33 -7.20
CA LEU A 373 4.35 14.05 -5.99
C LEU A 373 3.95 12.64 -5.51
N ASP A 374 4.18 11.65 -6.37
CA ASP A 374 4.56 10.32 -5.91
C ASP A 374 6.08 10.41 -5.77
N ASP A 375 6.57 10.18 -4.54
CA ASP A 375 7.99 10.14 -4.20
C ASP A 375 8.71 9.06 -5.03
N ASP A 376 9.11 9.39 -6.26
CA ASP A 376 10.18 8.72 -7.01
C ASP A 376 11.52 9.27 -6.47
N ASP A 377 11.89 8.84 -5.26
CA ASP A 377 13.28 8.89 -4.78
C ASP A 377 14.08 7.83 -5.57
N ASP A 378 14.47 8.21 -6.78
CA ASP A 378 15.50 7.54 -7.58
C ASP A 378 16.83 8.30 -7.35
N ASP A 379 17.39 8.16 -6.16
CA ASP A 379 18.71 8.68 -5.82
C ASP A 379 19.76 7.58 -6.03
N ASN A 380 20.12 7.34 -7.30
CA ASN A 380 21.33 6.60 -7.65
C ASN A 380 22.54 7.53 -7.51
N THR A 381 23.01 7.73 -6.29
CA THR A 381 24.37 8.20 -6.03
C THR A 381 25.20 7.02 -5.54
N VAL A 382 25.77 6.27 -6.49
CA VAL A 382 26.79 5.26 -6.21
C VAL A 382 28.05 5.99 -5.76
N ASN A 383 28.33 5.98 -4.46
CA ASN A 383 29.68 6.16 -3.95
C ASN A 383 30.40 4.82 -4.09
N GLU A 384 31.35 4.75 -5.01
CA GLU A 384 32.31 3.65 -5.10
C GLU A 384 33.14 3.55 -3.81
N PRO A 385 33.27 2.36 -3.20
CA PRO A 385 34.44 2.01 -2.44
C PRO A 385 35.40 1.23 -3.34
N SER A 386 36.61 1.79 -3.43
CA SER A 386 37.84 1.26 -4.00
C SER A 386 38.14 -0.20 -3.65
N ASN A 387 38.62 -0.93 -4.67
CA ASN A 387 39.55 -2.07 -4.67
C ASN A 387 39.32 -3.22 -3.65
N ILE A 388 39.04 -4.42 -4.17
CA ILE A 388 39.97 -5.58 -4.23
C ILE A 388 39.23 -6.81 -4.80
N ASP A 389 39.78 -7.29 -5.91
CA ASP A 389 39.83 -8.67 -6.46
C ASP A 389 38.64 -9.62 -6.29
N LEU A 390 37.93 -9.85 -7.40
CA LEU A 390 37.61 -11.21 -7.83
C LEU A 390 37.66 -11.27 -9.37
N LEU A 391 38.84 -11.60 -9.88
CA LEU A 391 39.11 -11.98 -11.27
C LEU A 391 38.46 -13.34 -11.56
N GLU A 392 37.42 -13.36 -12.39
CA GLU A 392 37.07 -14.56 -13.17
C GLU A 392 36.55 -14.13 -14.56
N TYR A 393 37.47 -14.21 -15.53
CA TYR A 393 37.28 -14.38 -16.97
C TYR A 393 35.99 -13.82 -17.60
N ILE A 394 36.06 -12.59 -18.09
CA ILE A 394 35.24 -12.13 -19.22
C ILE A 394 36.11 -12.28 -20.48
N GLU A 395 35.81 -13.27 -21.30
CA GLU A 395 36.26 -13.28 -22.70
C GLU A 395 35.66 -12.05 -23.40
N GLU A 396 36.54 -11.14 -23.79
CA GLU A 396 36.22 -10.00 -24.66
C GLU A 396 35.80 -10.53 -26.04
N SER A 397 34.51 -10.40 -26.38
CA SER A 397 34.10 -10.36 -27.79
C SER A 397 34.17 -8.90 -28.27
N PRO A 398 34.87 -8.58 -29.36
CA PRO A 398 35.02 -7.22 -29.85
C PRO A 398 33.74 -6.81 -30.59
N ASP A 399 32.79 -6.21 -29.89
CA ASP A 399 31.71 -5.46 -30.55
C ASP A 399 32.11 -3.98 -30.59
N GLU A 400 32.44 -3.60 -31.81
CA GLU A 400 32.72 -2.29 -32.39
C GLU A 400 32.13 -1.08 -31.66
N HIS A 401 32.99 -0.08 -31.45
CA HIS A 401 32.61 1.30 -31.18
C HIS A 401 31.79 1.87 -32.34
N GLU A 402 30.46 1.89 -32.22
CA GLU A 402 29.60 2.78 -33.01
C GLU A 402 28.96 3.84 -32.12
N ASN A 403 29.64 5.00 -32.05
CA ASN A 403 29.05 6.28 -31.64
C ASN A 403 28.12 6.80 -32.75
N GLU A 404 27.00 6.13 -33.00
CA GLU A 404 25.95 6.67 -33.86
C GLU A 404 24.81 7.28 -33.02
N GLU A 405 24.77 8.61 -32.96
CA GLU A 405 23.62 9.39 -32.53
C GLU A 405 22.43 9.12 -33.49
N TYR A 406 21.56 8.17 -33.12
CA TYR A 406 20.31 7.92 -33.84
C TYR A 406 19.34 9.10 -33.67
N ASN A 407 19.44 10.09 -34.57
CA ASN A 407 18.44 11.15 -34.72
C ASN A 407 17.21 10.61 -35.44
N LEU A 408 16.07 10.55 -34.76
CA LEU A 408 14.78 10.18 -35.36
C LEU A 408 14.19 11.37 -36.13
N THR A 409 14.18 11.29 -37.45
CA THR A 409 13.55 12.27 -38.35
C THR A 409 12.11 11.86 -38.69
N THR A 410 11.18 12.81 -38.67
CA THR A 410 9.77 12.56 -39.01
C THR A 410 9.14 13.74 -39.74
N SER A 411 8.34 13.46 -40.76
CA SER A 411 7.62 14.44 -41.58
C SER A 411 6.15 14.66 -41.13
N LYS A 412 5.74 14.08 -40.00
CA LYS A 412 4.36 14.22 -39.48
C LYS A 412 4.14 15.62 -38.89
N GLN A 413 3.08 16.29 -39.35
CA GLN A 413 2.74 17.66 -38.95
C GLN A 413 1.95 17.77 -37.64
N THR A 414 1.32 16.70 -37.16
CA THR A 414 0.49 16.75 -35.93
C THR A 414 0.76 15.56 -35.01
N PHE A 415 1.09 15.88 -33.75
CA PHE A 415 1.27 14.93 -32.65
C PHE A 415 0.21 15.18 -31.57
N PHE A 416 -1.07 14.96 -31.92
CA PHE A 416 -2.17 15.13 -30.97
C PHE A 416 -1.98 14.25 -29.73
N GLY A 417 -1.95 14.86 -28.55
CA GLY A 417 -1.84 14.17 -27.26
C GLY A 417 -0.41 13.85 -26.79
N MET A 418 0.63 14.36 -27.45
CA MET A 418 2.02 14.14 -27.06
C MET A 418 2.66 15.41 -26.48
N LYS A 419 3.36 15.27 -25.35
CA LYS A 419 4.19 16.35 -24.78
C LYS A 419 5.56 16.35 -25.46
N ILE A 420 5.84 17.43 -26.20
CA ILE A 420 7.11 17.67 -26.89
C ILE A 420 7.67 18.98 -26.33
N TYR A 421 8.97 19.01 -26.04
CA TYR A 421 9.64 20.12 -25.37
C TYR A 421 10.68 20.76 -26.29
N GLU A 422 10.76 22.10 -26.31
CA GLU A 422 11.79 22.82 -27.07
C GLU A 422 13.13 22.88 -26.32
N LYS A 423 13.10 22.85 -24.99
CA LYS A 423 14.27 22.84 -24.11
C LYS A 423 14.03 21.90 -22.94
N ILE A 424 15.08 21.21 -22.52
CA ILE A 424 15.08 20.33 -21.35
C ILE A 424 16.28 20.65 -20.46
N ASN A 425 16.20 20.28 -19.19
CA ASN A 425 17.32 20.40 -18.26
C ASN A 425 18.46 19.45 -18.68
N SER A 426 19.68 19.96 -18.80
CA SER A 426 20.86 19.21 -19.27
C SER A 426 21.20 18.01 -18.38
N THR A 427 20.83 18.04 -17.10
CA THR A 427 21.03 16.90 -16.18
C THR A 427 20.12 15.71 -16.47
N LYS A 428 19.03 15.90 -17.25
CA LYS A 428 18.04 14.85 -17.56
C LYS A 428 18.08 14.40 -19.02
N ILE A 429 19.12 14.74 -19.77
CA ILE A 429 19.24 14.48 -21.23
C ILE A 429 19.06 12.99 -21.58
N ASN A 430 19.52 12.10 -20.70
CA ASN A 430 19.48 10.65 -20.89
C ASN A 430 18.06 10.07 -20.89
N ILE A 431 17.05 10.84 -20.47
CA ILE A 431 15.64 10.41 -20.36
C ILE A 431 14.82 10.91 -21.57
N TYR A 432 15.42 11.67 -22.49
CA TYR A 432 14.75 12.23 -23.67
C TYR A 432 15.40 11.74 -24.97
N PHE A 433 14.60 11.61 -26.01
CA PHE A 433 15.04 11.52 -27.40
C PHE A 433 15.09 12.91 -28.00
N LYS A 434 16.15 13.21 -28.73
CA LYS A 434 16.22 14.39 -29.61
C LYS A 434 15.52 14.04 -30.92
N ILE A 435 14.58 14.87 -31.34
CA ILE A 435 13.83 14.70 -32.58
C ILE A 435 13.93 15.98 -33.41
N ILE A 436 13.90 15.84 -34.73
CA ILE A 436 13.89 16.98 -35.65
C ILE A 436 12.50 17.06 -36.29
N ILE A 437 11.82 18.18 -36.09
CA ILE A 437 10.54 18.50 -36.73
C ILE A 437 10.73 19.81 -37.50
N ASN A 438 10.53 19.79 -38.82
CA ASN A 438 10.66 20.97 -39.69
C ASN A 438 11.98 21.75 -39.49
N ASN A 439 13.12 21.04 -39.47
CA ASN A 439 14.46 21.60 -39.24
C ASN A 439 14.68 22.30 -37.89
N LYS A 440 13.77 22.12 -36.92
CA LYS A 440 13.97 22.54 -35.52
C LYS A 440 14.10 21.32 -34.61
N TYR A 441 14.97 21.45 -33.61
CA TYR A 441 15.21 20.41 -32.61
C TYR A 441 14.18 20.48 -31.49
N TYR A 442 13.62 19.33 -31.17
CA TYR A 442 12.73 19.14 -30.04
C TYR A 442 13.16 17.91 -29.23
N TYR A 443 12.65 17.81 -28.01
CA TYR A 443 12.94 16.73 -27.07
C TYR A 443 11.65 16.01 -26.67
N MET A 444 11.67 14.69 -26.74
CA MET A 444 10.55 13.83 -26.37
C MET A 444 10.98 12.86 -25.27
N HIS A 445 10.22 12.77 -24.18
CA HIS A 445 10.54 11.83 -23.10
C HIS A 445 10.55 10.37 -23.62
N LYS A 446 11.53 9.56 -23.23
CA LYS A 446 11.72 8.18 -23.73
C LYS A 446 10.54 7.25 -23.40
N GLN A 447 9.73 7.57 -22.39
CA GLN A 447 8.48 6.84 -22.10
C GLN A 447 7.35 7.14 -23.10
N THR A 448 7.40 8.28 -23.80
CA THR A 448 6.34 8.70 -24.73
C THR A 448 6.30 7.82 -26.00
N PRO A 449 7.44 7.45 -26.63
CA PRO A 449 7.46 6.48 -27.74
C PRO A 449 7.06 5.06 -27.35
N ALA A 450 7.26 4.65 -26.09
CA ALA A 450 6.86 3.33 -25.60
C ALA A 450 5.33 3.11 -25.67
N ARG A 451 4.55 4.20 -25.69
CA ARG A 451 3.09 4.16 -25.92
C ARG A 451 2.68 4.05 -27.40
N LEU A 452 3.57 4.37 -28.35
CA LEU A 452 3.21 4.57 -29.76
C LEU A 452 3.64 3.44 -30.72
N LEU A 453 4.52 2.52 -30.32
CA LEU A 453 5.13 1.55 -31.25
C LEU A 453 4.63 0.10 -31.16
N THR A 454 3.56 -0.21 -30.43
CA THR A 454 3.11 -1.61 -30.27
C THR A 454 1.66 -1.84 -30.63
N VAL A 455 1.33 -1.55 -31.90
CA VAL A 455 0.11 -2.13 -32.49
C VAL A 455 0.36 -3.61 -32.87
N ASN A 456 1.60 -4.03 -33.20
CA ASN A 456 1.85 -5.37 -33.74
C ASN A 456 3.15 -6.09 -33.31
N LYS A 457 3.89 -5.63 -32.29
CA LYS A 457 5.07 -6.38 -31.81
C LYS A 457 5.06 -6.62 -30.30
N ASN A 458 4.93 -7.90 -30.02
CA ASN A 458 5.07 -8.60 -28.76
C ASN A 458 6.52 -8.47 -28.26
N HIS A 459 6.79 -7.61 -27.27
CA HIS A 459 8.13 -7.46 -26.69
C HIS A 459 8.22 -8.08 -25.28
N LEU A 460 9.28 -8.86 -25.07
CA LEU A 460 9.75 -9.31 -23.75
C LEU A 460 10.36 -8.14 -22.99
N SER A 461 10.23 -8.14 -21.65
CA SER A 461 10.92 -7.17 -20.79
C SER A 461 12.44 -7.27 -20.97
N SER A 462 13.17 -6.17 -20.74
CA SER A 462 14.63 -6.08 -20.89
C SER A 462 15.37 -7.19 -20.13
N ASP A 463 14.98 -7.44 -18.88
CA ASP A 463 15.49 -8.52 -18.03
C ASP A 463 15.26 -9.92 -18.64
N ARG A 464 14.07 -10.18 -19.19
CA ARG A 464 13.79 -11.47 -19.83
C ARG A 464 14.47 -11.64 -21.18
N ARG A 465 14.64 -10.57 -21.95
CA ARG A 465 15.44 -10.59 -23.18
C ARG A 465 16.89 -11.00 -22.89
N PHE A 466 17.44 -10.56 -21.76
CA PHE A 466 18.77 -10.94 -21.30
C PHE A 466 18.87 -12.44 -20.99
N ARG A 467 17.92 -13.00 -20.25
CA ARG A 467 17.90 -14.45 -19.93
C ARG A 467 17.66 -15.35 -21.14
N VAL A 468 16.83 -14.92 -22.10
CA VAL A 468 16.61 -15.64 -23.36
C VAL A 468 17.88 -15.62 -24.22
N LYS A 469 18.61 -14.50 -24.24
CA LYS A 469 19.92 -14.43 -24.91
C LYS A 469 20.99 -15.31 -24.27
N GLN A 470 20.99 -15.46 -22.94
CA GLN A 470 21.91 -16.36 -22.24
C GLN A 470 21.61 -17.83 -22.55
N THR A 471 20.34 -18.22 -22.60
CA THR A 471 19.93 -19.59 -22.95
C THR A 471 20.14 -19.93 -24.42
N SER A 472 20.06 -18.96 -25.34
CA SER A 472 20.40 -19.17 -26.76
C SER A 472 21.91 -19.24 -27.05
N LYS A 473 22.77 -18.83 -26.11
CA LYS A 473 24.24 -18.95 -26.23
C LYS A 473 24.77 -20.29 -25.71
N GLN A 474 23.92 -21.15 -25.16
CA GLN A 474 24.28 -22.48 -24.64
C GLN A 474 23.93 -23.63 -25.60
N HIS A 475 23.57 -23.33 -26.85
CA HIS A 475 23.29 -24.31 -27.90
C HIS A 475 24.19 -24.14 -29.11
#